data_AF-A0A4Q6ADL1-F1
#
_entry.id   AF-A0A4Q6ADL1-F1
#
_cell.length_a   1.000
_cell.length_b   1.000
_cell.length_c   1.000
_cell.angle_alpha   90.00
_cell.angle_beta   90.00
_cell.angle_gamma   90.00
#
_symmetry.space_group_name_H-M   'P 1'
#
loop_
_entity.id
_entity.type
_entity.pdbx_description
1 polymer ?
#
loop_
_entity_poly.entity_id
_entity_poly.type
_entity_poly.pdbx_seq_one_letter_code
_entity_poly.pdbx_strand_id
1 'polypeptide(L)'
;MKRLLVAFSFSLAWNYQIPGAIAAPASPASAPTTASLVPKNASLQKIYRKAMEAYDAKRYDEAVDLFGQVLTKQPDHTSSKIFLARSLYQQKNITEA
;
A
#
# COMPACT_ATOMS: atom_id res chain seq x y z
N MET A 1 -35.82 -27.92 0.03
CA MET A 1 -36.05 -26.52 -0.39
C MET A 1 -35.16 -25.60 0.44
N LYS A 2 -34.71 -24.49 -0.16
CA LYS A 2 -34.02 -23.32 0.42
C LYS A 2 -32.58 -23.51 0.93
N ARG A 3 -31.64 -23.17 0.04
CA ARG A 3 -30.39 -22.46 0.36
C ARG A 3 -30.76 -21.06 0.88
N LEU A 4 -30.01 -20.55 1.85
CA LEU A 4 -29.77 -19.13 2.23
C LEU A 4 -29.76 -19.01 3.75
N LEU A 5 -28.57 -18.96 4.35
CA LEU A 5 -28.24 -17.90 5.29
C LEU A 5 -26.77 -17.54 5.10
N VAL A 6 -26.59 -16.25 4.90
CA VAL A 6 -25.35 -15.53 4.65
C VAL A 6 -24.50 -15.57 5.90
N ALA A 7 -23.36 -16.28 5.88
CA ALA A 7 -22.33 -16.13 6.89
C ALA A 7 -21.52 -14.88 6.53
N PHE A 8 -21.91 -13.74 7.11
CA PHE A 8 -21.12 -12.53 7.15
C PHE A 8 -19.97 -12.80 8.14
N SER A 9 -18.92 -13.47 7.68
CA SER A 9 -17.72 -13.67 8.49
C SER A 9 -16.96 -12.35 8.56
N PHE A 10 -17.33 -11.55 9.55
CA PHE A 10 -16.63 -10.35 9.97
C PHE A 10 -15.32 -10.79 10.64
N SER A 11 -14.28 -11.03 9.85
CA SER A 11 -12.96 -11.43 10.34
C SER A 11 -12.25 -10.22 10.97
N LEU A 12 -12.56 -9.91 12.23
CA LEU A 12 -11.61 -9.17 13.09
C LEU A 12 -10.66 -10.16 13.75
N ALA A 13 -9.63 -10.56 13.01
CA ALA A 13 -8.46 -11.15 13.61
C ALA A 13 -7.47 -10.01 13.95
N TRP A 14 -7.67 -9.37 15.10
CA TRP A 14 -6.63 -8.57 15.74
C TRP A 14 -5.61 -9.54 16.34
N ASN A 15 -4.73 -10.09 15.49
CA ASN A 15 -3.67 -10.98 15.93
C ASN A 15 -2.47 -10.14 16.40
N TYR A 16 -2.55 -9.65 17.64
CA TYR A 16 -1.49 -8.89 18.30
C TYR A 16 -0.74 -9.81 19.25
N GLN A 17 0.28 -10.49 18.70
CA GLN A 17 1.26 -11.23 19.49
C GLN A 17 2.59 -10.46 19.37
N ILE A 18 2.99 -9.78 20.44
CA ILE A 18 4.35 -9.26 20.59
C ILE A 18 5.14 -10.25 21.44
N PRO A 19 6.08 -11.01 20.87
CA PRO A 19 7.22 -11.50 21.60
C PRO A 19 8.40 -10.54 21.40
N GLY A 20 8.99 -10.11 22.52
CA GLY A 20 10.14 -9.21 22.53
C GLY A 20 11.28 -9.72 21.67
N ALA A 21 11.82 -8.84 20.83
CA ALA A 21 13.07 -9.04 20.14
C ALA A 21 14.02 -7.89 20.49
N ILE A 22 15.00 -8.27 21.29
CA ILE A 22 16.34 -7.74 21.51
C ILE A 22 16.87 -6.72 20.49
N ALA A 23 17.62 -5.78 21.05
CA ALA A 23 18.34 -4.69 20.41
C ALA A 23 19.41 -5.11 19.37
N ALA A 24 19.82 -4.08 18.59
CA ALA A 24 21.13 -3.82 17.98
C ALA A 24 21.17 -3.85 16.42
N PRO A 25 22.19 -3.23 15.80
CA PRO A 25 22.15 -1.86 15.29
C PRO A 25 22.20 -1.80 13.76
N ALA A 26 22.02 -0.59 13.23
CA ALA A 26 22.20 -0.25 11.83
C ALA A 26 23.44 -0.92 11.21
N SER A 27 23.21 -1.69 10.14
CA SER A 27 24.21 -1.97 9.11
C SER A 27 23.78 -1.27 7.82
N PRO A 28 24.47 -0.20 7.41
CA PRO A 28 24.32 0.36 6.07
C PRO A 28 25.19 -0.44 5.09
N ALA A 29 24.71 -0.53 3.85
CA ALA A 29 25.42 -0.97 2.65
C ALA A 29 25.67 -2.48 2.46
N SER A 30 25.02 -3.05 1.43
CA SER A 30 25.70 -3.46 0.19
C SER A 30 24.72 -4.11 -0.79
N ALA A 31 24.47 -3.45 -1.93
CA ALA A 31 24.81 -3.98 -3.25
C ALA A 31 24.15 -3.13 -4.37
N PRO A 32 24.94 -2.63 -5.36
CA PRO A 32 24.41 -2.01 -6.56
C PRO A 32 24.03 -3.13 -7.55
N THR A 33 22.74 -3.43 -7.69
CA THR A 33 22.29 -4.29 -8.79
C THR A 33 22.02 -3.43 -10.02
N THR A 34 23.05 -3.30 -10.85
CA THR A 34 22.92 -3.04 -12.28
C THR A 34 22.05 -4.12 -12.91
N ALA A 35 20.73 -3.90 -12.99
CA ALA A 35 19.87 -4.74 -13.81
C ALA A 35 18.66 -3.98 -14.33
N SER A 36 18.55 -3.97 -15.65
CA SER A 36 17.31 -3.83 -16.43
C SER A 36 16.95 -2.40 -16.88
N LEU A 37 17.65 -1.94 -17.93
CA LEU A 37 17.17 -0.96 -18.91
C LEU A 37 16.01 -1.53 -19.78
N VAL A 38 15.08 -2.26 -19.15
CA VAL A 38 13.77 -2.53 -19.73
C VAL A 38 12.92 -1.29 -19.40
N PRO A 39 12.02 -0.80 -20.27
CA PRO A 39 11.07 0.26 -19.92
C PRO A 39 9.99 -0.29 -18.96
N LYS A 40 10.43 -0.84 -17.82
CA LYS A 40 9.64 -1.41 -16.73
C LYS A 40 8.86 -0.34 -15.96
N ASN A 41 9.12 0.93 -16.29
CA ASN A 41 8.59 2.12 -15.62
C ASN A 41 7.36 2.71 -16.32
N ALA A 42 7.12 2.40 -17.60
CA ALA A 42 5.99 3.01 -18.33
C ALA A 42 4.63 2.56 -17.77
N SER A 43 4.52 1.28 -17.41
CA SER A 43 3.33 0.73 -16.73
C SER A 43 3.19 1.27 -15.31
N LEU A 44 4.29 1.36 -14.56
CA LEU A 44 4.28 1.91 -13.19
C LEU A 44 3.91 3.37 -13.14
N GLN A 45 4.43 4.17 -14.08
CA GLN A 45 4.06 5.57 -14.21
C GLN A 45 2.58 5.72 -14.53
N LYS A 46 2.01 4.82 -15.36
CA LYS A 46 0.57 4.81 -15.64
C LYS A 46 -0.26 4.50 -14.39
N ILE A 47 0.15 3.51 -13.60
CA ILE A 47 -0.50 3.16 -12.33
C ILE A 47 -0.39 4.32 -11.34
N TYR A 48 0.78 4.95 -11.24
CA TYR A 48 1.01 6.13 -10.39
C TYR A 48 0.12 7.30 -10.79
N ARG A 49 0.00 7.62 -12.08
CA ARG A 49 -0.92 8.67 -12.54
C ARG A 49 -2.37 8.35 -12.19
N LYS A 50 -2.80 7.10 -12.38
CA LYS A 50 -4.15 6.68 -11.99
C LYS A 50 -4.36 6.80 -10.48
N ALA A 51 -3.34 6.48 -9.67
CA ALA A 51 -3.38 6.66 -8.22
C ALA A 51 -3.56 8.12 -7.82
N MET A 52 -2.86 9.03 -8.52
CA MET A 52 -3.01 10.48 -8.34
C MET A 52 -4.41 10.94 -8.73
N GLU A 53 -4.93 10.51 -9.88
CA GLU A 53 -6.31 10.81 -10.31
C GLU A 53 -7.34 10.34 -9.26
N ALA A 54 -7.16 9.14 -8.72
CA ALA A 54 -8.00 8.62 -7.64
C ALA A 54 -7.88 9.45 -6.35
N TYR A 55 -6.66 9.87 -5.99
CA TYR A 55 -6.40 10.74 -4.84
C TYR A 55 -7.07 12.11 -4.98
N ASP A 56 -6.93 12.75 -6.15
CA ASP A 56 -7.58 14.03 -6.47
C ASP A 56 -9.11 13.90 -6.50
N ALA A 57 -9.62 12.78 -7.00
CA ALA A 57 -11.05 12.44 -6.94
C ALA A 57 -11.55 12.06 -5.53
N LYS A 58 -10.70 12.16 -4.49
CA LYS A 58 -10.99 11.75 -3.10
C LYS A 58 -11.37 10.27 -2.93
N ARG A 59 -11.08 9.44 -3.92
CA ARG A 59 -11.28 7.98 -3.87
C ARG A 59 -10.09 7.34 -3.17
N TYR A 60 -9.96 7.61 -1.88
CA TYR A 60 -8.77 7.24 -1.11
C TYR A 60 -8.54 5.72 -1.06
N ASP A 61 -9.58 4.89 -1.02
CA ASP A 61 -9.46 3.43 -1.11
C ASP A 61 -8.73 2.96 -2.39
N GLU A 62 -9.12 3.52 -3.54
CA GLU A 62 -8.51 3.17 -4.82
C GLU A 62 -7.09 3.74 -4.94
N ALA A 63 -6.87 4.94 -4.40
CA ALA A 63 -5.54 5.53 -4.34
C ALA A 63 -4.57 4.66 -3.53
N VAL A 64 -5.00 4.15 -2.38
CA VAL A 64 -4.23 3.26 -1.51
C VAL A 64 -3.80 1.99 -2.25
N ASP A 65 -4.75 1.32 -2.92
CA ASP A 65 -4.45 0.12 -3.71
C ASP A 65 -3.44 0.41 -4.83
N LEU A 66 -3.67 1.46 -5.63
CA LEU A 66 -2.82 1.80 -6.76
C LEU A 66 -1.41 2.23 -6.32
N PHE A 67 -1.28 3.04 -5.25
CA PHE A 67 0.04 3.38 -4.70
C PHE A 67 0.76 2.15 -4.13
N GLY A 68 0.03 1.22 -3.50
CA GLY A 68 0.56 -0.06 -3.03
C GLY A 68 1.11 -0.93 -4.16
N GLN A 69 0.43 -0.95 -5.32
CA GLN A 69 0.93 -1.65 -6.51
C GLN A 69 2.26 -1.06 -7.02
N VAL A 70 2.40 0.27 -7.00
CA VAL A 70 3.67 0.92 -7.36
C VAL A 70 4.78 0.52 -6.39
N LEU A 71 4.51 0.54 -5.08
CA LEU A 71 5.48 0.19 -4.04
C LEU A 71 5.86 -1.29 -4.05
N THR A 72 4.97 -2.18 -4.52
CA THR A 72 5.28 -3.60 -4.72
C THR A 72 6.38 -3.81 -5.76
N LYS A 73 6.48 -2.93 -6.76
CA LYS A 73 7.51 -3.01 -7.82
C LYS A 73 8.70 -2.08 -7.57
N GLN A 74 8.46 -0.93 -6.94
CA GLN A 74 9.48 0.03 -6.52
C GLN A 74 9.29 0.34 -5.04
N PRO A 75 9.81 -0.52 -4.14
CA PRO A 75 9.69 -0.30 -2.70
C PRO A 75 10.40 0.98 -2.24
N ASP A 76 11.30 1.54 -3.06
CA ASP A 76 11.99 2.80 -2.79
C ASP A 76 11.29 4.03 -3.39
N HIS A 77 10.08 3.89 -3.95
CA HIS A 77 9.38 5.02 -4.56
C HIS A 77 8.78 5.98 -3.51
N THR A 78 9.57 6.96 -3.10
CA THR A 78 9.24 7.93 -2.03
C THR A 78 7.89 8.61 -2.23
N SER A 79 7.58 9.09 -3.44
CA SER A 79 6.32 9.77 -3.72
C SER A 79 5.11 8.87 -3.43
N SER A 80 5.15 7.60 -3.86
CA SER A 80 4.05 6.66 -3.57
C SER A 80 3.88 6.42 -2.07
N LYS A 81 4.97 6.36 -1.28
CA LYS A 81 4.86 6.22 0.18
C LYS A 81 4.15 7.40 0.82
N ILE A 82 4.52 8.62 0.39
CA ILE A 82 3.91 9.86 0.90
C ILE A 82 2.42 9.89 0.56
N PHE A 83 2.06 9.65 -0.70
CA PHE A 83 0.67 9.70 -1.11
C PHE A 83 -0.16 8.55 -0.54
N LEU A 84 0.40 7.36 -0.37
CA LEU A 84 -0.23 6.25 0.35
C LEU A 84 -0.57 6.66 1.78
N ALA A 85 0.40 7.21 2.52
CA ALA A 85 0.19 7.67 3.89
C ALA A 85 -0.90 8.76 3.98
N ARG A 86 -0.88 9.73 3.06
CA ARG A 86 -1.91 10.78 2.98
C ARG A 86 -3.28 10.20 2.66
N SER A 87 -3.36 9.23 1.75
CA SER A 87 -4.62 8.58 1.38
C SER A 87 -5.21 7.82 2.58
N LEU A 88 -4.40 7.08 3.32
CA LEU A 88 -4.81 6.37 4.54
C LEU A 88 -5.28 7.34 5.64
N TYR A 89 -4.59 8.47 5.80
CA TYR A 89 -4.98 9.51 6.76
C TYR A 89 -6.36 10.08 6.43
N GLN A 90 -6.61 10.43 5.17
CA GLN A 90 -7.90 10.96 4.74
C GLN A 90 -9.02 9.92 4.81
N GLN A 91 -8.75 8.67 4.46
CA GLN A 91 -9.71 7.57 4.58
C GLN A 91 -10.18 7.40 6.03
N LYS A 92 -9.25 7.40 7.00
CA LYS A 92 -9.59 7.34 8.43
C LYS A 92 -10.46 8.51 8.87
N ASN A 93 -10.12 9.72 8.45
CA ASN A 93 -10.85 10.93 8.83
C ASN A 93 -12.30 10.95 8.29
N ILE A 94 -12.53 10.45 7.08
CA ILE A 94 -13.88 10.40 6.48
C ILE A 94 -14.74 9.29 7.08
N THR A 95 -14.12 8.23 7.62
CA THR A 95 -14.83 7.16 8.31
C THR A 95 -15.30 7.58 9.71
N GLU A 96 -14.74 8.65 10.27
CA GLU A 96 -15.10 9.19 11.60
C GLU A 96 -16.23 10.24 11.57
N ALA A 97 -16.84 10.51 10.40
CA ALA A 97 -17.97 11.44 10.24
C ALA A 97 -19.34 10.73 10.15
#